data_AF-A0A0P6X8K6-F1
#
_entry.id   AF-A0A0P6X8K6-F1
#
_cell.length_a   1.000
_cell.length_b   1.000
_cell.length_c   1.000
_cell.angle_alpha   90.00
_cell.angle_beta   90.00
_cell.angle_gamma   90.00
#
_symmetry.space_group_name_H-M   'P 1'
#
loop_
_entity.id
_entity.type
_entity.pdbx_description
1 polymer ?
#
loop_
_entity_poly.entity_id
_entity_poly.type
_entity_poly.pdbx_seq_one_letter_code
_entity_poly.pdbx_strand_id
1 'polypeptide(L)' 'MRPEVGEIVRIGKSTFVITIVTDLSDELWVVWMRLLGRGRRLYTTHAWRSADGGIVYGQPISVIKSIGKPFRTPLHRGD' A
#
# COMPACT_ATOMS: atom_id res chain seq x y z
N MET A 1 3.95 -12.87 -13.44
CA MET A 1 3.53 -11.46 -13.23
C MET A 1 3.49 -11.17 -11.73
N ARG A 2 3.80 -9.93 -11.31
CA ARG A 2 3.87 -9.45 -9.91
C ARG A 2 3.23 -8.05 -9.87
N PRO A 3 2.57 -7.63 -8.77
CA PRO A 3 2.07 -6.26 -8.64
C PRO A 3 3.21 -5.23 -8.75
N GLU A 4 2.93 -4.08 -9.35
CA GLU A 4 3.94 -3.03 -9.54
C GLU A 4 3.60 -1.73 -8.80
N VAL A 5 4.62 -1.05 -8.28
CA VAL A 5 4.44 0.29 -7.71
C VAL A 5 4.03 1.25 -8.83
N GLY A 6 2.97 2.02 -8.60
CA GLY A 6 2.36 2.90 -9.60
C GLY A 6 1.22 2.25 -10.39
N GLU A 7 1.03 0.93 -10.29
CA GLU A 7 -0.10 0.23 -10.88
C GLU A 7 -1.43 0.78 -10.34
N ILE A 8 -2.39 1.02 -11.24
CA ILE A 8 -3.75 1.44 -10.89
C ILE A 8 -4.64 0.20 -10.85
N VAL A 9 -5.19 -0.07 -9.67
CA VAL A 9 -6.02 -1.25 -9.42
C VAL A 9 -7.41 -0.86 -9.01
N ARG A 10 -8.40 -1.62 -9.47
CA ARG A 10 -9.79 -1.44 -9.09
C ARG A 10 -10.23 -2.61 -8.22
N ILE A 11 -10.58 -2.32 -6.97
CA ILE A 11 -11.05 -3.33 -6.01
C ILE A 11 -12.48 -2.95 -5.61
N GLY A 12 -13.43 -3.76 -6.04
CA GLY A 12 -14.85 -3.43 -5.97
C GLY A 12 -15.16 -2.13 -6.74
N LYS A 13 -15.74 -1.14 -6.04
CA LYS A 13 -16.11 0.17 -6.61
C LYS A 13 -15.00 1.23 -6.49
N SER A 14 -13.90 0.90 -5.83
CA SER A 14 -12.84 1.85 -5.49
C SER A 14 -11.62 1.65 -6.39
N THR A 15 -10.96 2.76 -6.72
CA THR A 15 -9.73 2.76 -7.50
C THR A 15 -8.56 3.16 -6.60
N PHE A 16 -7.45 2.43 -6.70
CA PHE A 16 -6.26 2.66 -5.90
C PHE A 16 -5.03 2.74 -6.79
N VAL A 17 -3.98 3.39 -6.28
CA VAL A 17 -2.63 3.29 -6.83
C VAL A 17 -1.75 2.53 -5.84
N ILE A 18 -1.00 1.54 -6.31
CA ILE A 18 -0.04 0.80 -5.49
C ILE A 18 1.15 1.71 -5.18
N THR A 19 1.52 1.79 -3.91
CA THR A 19 2.62 2.62 -3.41
C THR A 19 3.78 1.80 -2.85
N ILE A 20 3.52 0.59 -2.36
CA ILE A 20 4.55 -0.34 -1.85
C ILE A 20 4.09 -1.76 -2.18
N VAL A 21 5.04 -2.61 -2.57
CA VAL A 21 4.84 -4.06 -2.73
C VAL A 21 5.88 -4.77 -1.86
N THR A 22 5.43 -5.64 -0.98
CA THR A 22 6.27 -6.49 -0.14
C THR A 22 6.04 -7.94 -0.52
N ASP A 23 7.10 -8.66 -0.85
CA ASP A 23 7.03 -10.10 -1.17
C ASP A 23 6.89 -10.91 0.12
N LEU A 24 5.91 -11.82 0.15
CA LEU A 24 5.80 -12.87 1.17
C LEU A 24 6.26 -14.23 0.62
N SER A 25 5.97 -14.49 -0.66
CA SER A 25 6.47 -15.63 -1.43
C SER A 25 6.45 -15.30 -2.94
N ASP A 26 6.82 -16.25 -3.80
CA ASP A 26 6.78 -16.10 -5.26
C ASP A 26 5.37 -15.86 -5.83
N GLU A 27 4.33 -16.16 -5.05
CA GLU A 27 2.93 -16.09 -5.45
C GLU A 27 2.07 -15.23 -4.51
N LEU A 28 2.65 -14.65 -3.46
CA LEU A 28 1.94 -13.89 -2.43
C LEU A 28 2.68 -12.60 -2.05
N TRP A 29 1.92 -11.51 -2.00
CA TRP A 29 2.41 -10.16 -1.72
C TRP A 29 1.52 -9.44 -0.71
N VAL A 30 2.11 -8.52 0.04
CA VAL A 30 1.39 -7.44 0.73
C VAL A 30 1.56 -6.18 -0.09
N VAL A 31 0.45 -5.55 -0.47
CA VAL A 31 0.46 -4.30 -1.24
C VAL A 31 -0.10 -3.17 -0.40
N TRP A 32 0.62 -2.06 -0.36
CA TRP A 32 0.14 -0.80 0.19
C TRP A 32 -0.35 0.05 -0.94
N MET A 33 -1.53 0.64 -0.77
CA MET A 33 -2.20 1.35 -1.82
C MET A 33 -2.90 2.60 -1.30
N ARG A 34 -2.93 3.63 -2.14
CA ARG A 34 -3.61 4.88 -1.85
C ARG A 34 -4.89 4.96 -2.66
N LEU A 35 -5.99 5.29 -1.99
CA LEU A 35 -7.26 5.53 -2.67
C LEU A 35 -7.15 6.74 -3.60
N LEU A 36 -7.54 6.57 -4.86
CA LEU A 36 -7.67 7.65 -5.83
C LEU A 36 -9.06 8.27 -5.69
N GLY A 37 -9.14 9.46 -5.09
CA GLY A 37 -10.41 10.17 -4.84
C GLY A 37 -10.32 11.16 -3.68
N ARG A 38 -11.48 11.55 -3.14
CA ARG A 38 -11.56 12.45 -1.96
C ARG A 38 -11.12 11.69 -0.70
N GLY A 39 -9.84 11.85 -0.34
CA GLY A 39 -9.27 11.34 0.90
C GLY A 39 -7.85 10.79 0.70
N ARG A 40 -6.92 11.14 1.59
CA ARG A 40 -5.54 10.63 1.57
C ARG A 40 -5.40 9.42 2.50
N ARG A 41 -6.28 8.43 2.36
CA ARG A 41 -6.25 7.21 3.17
C ARG A 41 -5.32 6.19 2.52
N LEU A 42 -4.51 5.55 3.36
CA LEU A 42 -3.62 4.47 2.99
C LEU A 42 -4.30 3.15 3.38
N TYR A 43 -4.22 2.19 2.49
CA TYR A 43 -4.79 0.86 2.66
C TYR A 43 -3.70 -0.17 2.45
N THR A 44 -3.89 -1.33 3.06
CA THR A 44 -3.08 -2.51 2.80
C THR A 44 -3.98 -3.67 2.43
N THR A 45 -3.51 -4.56 1.57
CA THR A 45 -4.17 -5.83 1.31
C THR A 45 -3.17 -6.88 0.85
N HIS A 46 -3.60 -8.14 0.86
CA HIS A 46 -2.85 -9.22 0.23
C HIS A 46 -3.16 -9.25 -1.26
N ALA A 47 -2.16 -9.55 -2.07
CA ALA A 47 -2.31 -9.89 -3.48
C ALA A 47 -1.68 -11.26 -3.72
N TRP A 48 -2.28 -12.08 -4.58
CA TRP A 48 -1.74 -13.39 -4.92
C TRP A 48 -1.92 -13.72 -6.39
N ARG A 49 -1.12 -14.66 -6.89
CA ARG A 49 -1.27 -15.17 -8.23
C ARG A 49 -2.41 -16.20 -8.27
N SER A 50 -3.38 -16.02 -9.15
CA SER A 50 -4.42 -17.02 -9.40
C SER A 50 -3.93 -18.14 -10.32
N ALA A 51 -4.68 -19.24 -10.39
CA ALA A 51 -4.34 -20.41 -11.19
C ALA A 51 -4.24 -20.11 -12.71
N ASP A 52 -4.90 -19.05 -13.19
CA ASP A 52 -4.82 -18.55 -14.57
C ASP A 52 -3.63 -17.60 -14.81
N GLY A 53 -2.80 -17.37 -13.80
CA GLY A 53 -1.63 -16.48 -13.86
C GLY A 53 -1.93 -15.01 -13.62
N GLY A 54 -3.21 -14.64 -13.41
CA GLY A 54 -3.62 -13.29 -13.04
C GLY A 54 -3.22 -12.91 -11.60
N ILE A 55 -3.33 -11.62 -11.27
CA ILE A 55 -3.16 -11.13 -9.90
C ILE A 55 -4.53 -10.84 -9.31
N VAL A 56 -4.81 -11.42 -8.15
CA VAL A 56 -6.02 -11.19 -7.38
C VAL A 56 -5.68 -10.38 -6.14
N TYR A 57 -6.52 -9.38 -5.85
CA TYR A 57 -6.38 -8.52 -4.67
C TYR A 57 -7.46 -8.86 -3.65
N GLY A 58 -7.05 -9.00 -2.39
CA GLY A 58 -7.94 -9.19 -1.26
C GLY A 58 -8.75 -7.93 -0.94
N GLN A 59 -9.58 -8.03 0.10
CA GLN A 59 -10.31 -6.85 0.60
C GLN A 59 -9.33 -5.83 1.20
N PRO A 60 -9.47 -4.53 0.88
CA PRO A 60 -8.61 -3.50 1.44
C PRO A 60 -8.87 -3.28 2.93
N ILE A 61 -7.80 -3.34 3.73
CA ILE A 61 -7.81 -2.99 5.14
C ILE A 61 -7.32 -1.55 5.28
N SER A 62 -8.14 -0.67 5.86
CA SER A 62 -7.76 0.73 6.08
C SER A 62 -6.73 0.85 7.20
N VAL A 63 -5.61 1.52 6.94
CA VAL A 63 -4.62 1.85 7.99
C VAL A 63 -4.74 3.35 8.29
N ILE A 64 -4.98 3.70 9.56
CA ILE A 64 -5.15 5.10 9.97
C ILE A 64 -3.78 5.79 10.10
N LYS A 65 -3.69 6.97 9.45
CA LYS A 65 -2.68 8.03 9.42
C LYS A 65 -1.27 7.67 9.91
N SER A 66 -0.29 7.84 9.00
CA SER A 66 1.05 8.31 9.34
C SER A 66 0.94 9.38 10.43
N ILE A 67 1.42 9.07 11.62
CA ILE A 67 1.52 10.01 12.73
C ILE A 67 2.63 10.98 12.32
N GLY A 68 2.23 12.03 11.61
CA GLY A 68 3.13 13.12 11.27
C GLY A 68 3.55 13.85 12.52
N LYS A 69 4.72 13.51 13.05
CA LYS A 69 5.72 14.50 13.45
C LYS A 69 7.09 14.00 12.97
N PRO A 70 7.84 14.78 12.18
CA PRO A 70 9.27 14.50 12.07
C PRO A 70 9.84 14.54 13.48
N PHE A 71 10.63 13.54 13.87
CA PHE A 71 11.47 13.64 15.06
C PHE A 71 12.35 14.88 14.86
N ARG A 72 11.99 16.00 15.49
CA ARG A 72 12.92 17.10 15.68
C ARG A 72 13.86 16.62 16.77
N THR A 73 15.03 16.14 16.37
CA THR A 73 16.15 16.01 17.30
C THR A 73 16.36 17.38 17.95
N PRO A 74 16.39 17.50 19.29
CA PRO A 74 16.84 18.72 19.90
C PRO A 74 18.30 18.92 19.46
N LEU A 75 18.57 19.96 18.68
CA LEU A 75 19.93 20.45 18.56
C LEU A 75 20.29 20.97 19.96
N HIS A 76 21.08 20.19 20.70
CA HIS A 76 21.80 20.73 21.83
C HIS A 76 22.66 21.87 21.32
N ARG A 77 22.22 23.12 21.53
CA ARG A 77 23.14 24.23 21.72
C ARG A 77 23.78 23.98 23.09
N GLY A 78 24.95 23.35 23.06
CA GLY A 78 25.93 23.52 24.12
C GLY A 78 26.62 24.85 23.88
N ASP A 79 26.66 25.66 24.94
CA ASP A 79 27.32 26.96 25.05
C ASP A 79 28.84 26.86 24.89
#